data_AF-A0A6F8XQ79-F1
#
_entry.id   AF-A0A6F8XQ79-F1
#
_cell.length_a   1.000
_cell.length_b   1.000
_cell.length_c   1.000
_cell.angle_alpha   90.00
_cell.angle_beta   90.00
_cell.angle_gamma   90.00
#
_symmetry.space_group_name_H-M   'P 1'
#
loop_
_entity.id
_entity.type
_entity.pdbx_description
1 polymer ?
#
loop_
_entity_poly.entity_id
_entity_poly.type
_entity_poly.pdbx_seq_one_letter_code
_entity_poly.pdbx_strand_id
1 'polypeptide(L)'
;MAAPPPPTDAELDTYIKTRYALIGIDLSTLPENDPAAPMDQARVMANARSTIRQEVDYSNYVPDQQAHAAVLYPAPFAVWTGEYKP
;
A
#
# COMPACT_ATOMS: atom_id res chain seq x y z
N MET A 1 13.65 7.02 -21.79
CA MET A 1 12.59 6.06 -22.17
C MET A 1 11.31 6.51 -21.49
N ALA A 2 10.18 6.53 -22.18
CA ALA A 2 8.89 6.84 -21.55
C ALA A 2 8.50 5.69 -20.60
N ALA A 3 7.88 6.01 -19.47
CA ALA A 3 7.32 4.99 -18.58
C ALA A 3 6.22 4.21 -19.32
N PRO A 4 6.12 2.88 -19.10
CA PRO A 4 5.00 2.12 -19.65
C PRO A 4 3.67 2.65 -19.09
N PRO A 5 2.56 2.48 -19.83
CA PRO A 5 1.25 2.87 -19.32
C PRO A 5 0.91 2.07 -18.06
N PRO A 6 0.10 2.63 -17.13
CA PRO A 6 -0.40 1.89 -15.99
C PRO A 6 -1.19 0.65 -16.43
N PRO A 7 -1.11 -0.47 -15.67
CA PRO A 7 -1.89 -1.67 -15.96
C PRO A 7 -3.39 -1.40 -15.91
N THR A 8 -4.13 -2.06 -16.80
CA THR A 8 -5.59 -2.08 -16.82
C THR A 8 -6.15 -2.91 -15.65
N ASP A 9 -7.42 -2.73 -15.30
CA ASP A 9 -8.06 -3.53 -14.25
C ASP A 9 -8.06 -5.04 -14.57
N ALA A 10 -8.20 -5.42 -15.83
CA ALA A 10 -8.19 -6.83 -16.25
C ALA A 10 -6.80 -7.47 -16.08
N GLU A 11 -5.73 -6.72 -16.38
CA GLU A 11 -4.35 -7.16 -16.16
C GLU A 11 -4.06 -7.27 -14.66
N LEU A 12 -4.49 -6.30 -13.85
CA LEU A 12 -4.39 -6.37 -12.40
C LEU A 12 -5.16 -7.56 -11.83
N ASP A 13 -6.37 -7.82 -12.33
CA ASP A 13 -7.18 -8.96 -11.87
C ASP A 13 -6.50 -10.29 -12.14
N THR A 14 -5.89 -10.42 -13.33
CA THR A 14 -5.11 -11.61 -13.69
C THR A 14 -3.92 -11.78 -12.74
N TYR A 15 -3.15 -10.72 -12.54
CA TYR A 15 -2.01 -10.71 -11.62
C TYR A 15 -2.42 -11.07 -10.18
N ILE A 16 -3.46 -10.43 -9.64
CA ILE A 16 -3.95 -10.63 -8.27
C ILE A 16 -4.40 -12.08 -8.07
N LYS A 17 -5.22 -12.62 -8.98
CA LYS A 17 -5.69 -14.01 -8.91
C LYS A 17 -4.54 -15.00 -8.94
N THR A 18 -3.57 -14.80 -9.85
CA THR A 18 -2.37 -15.64 -9.91
C THR A 18 -1.57 -15.53 -8.62
N ARG A 19 -1.35 -14.32 -8.10
CA ARG A 19 -0.57 -14.10 -6.89
C ARG A 19 -1.22 -14.77 -5.68
N TYR A 20 -2.54 -14.65 -5.54
CA TYR A 20 -3.30 -15.27 -4.46
C TYR A 20 -3.26 -16.79 -4.53
N ALA A 21 -3.46 -17.36 -5.71
CA ALA A 21 -3.33 -18.81 -5.90
C ALA A 21 -1.93 -19.32 -5.51
N LEU A 22 -0.86 -18.60 -5.88
CA LEU A 22 0.52 -18.96 -5.56
C LEU A 22 0.84 -18.91 -4.06
N ILE A 23 0.18 -18.04 -3.29
CA ILE A 23 0.35 -17.94 -1.84
C ILE A 23 -0.70 -18.73 -1.05
N GLY A 24 -1.51 -19.54 -1.74
CA GLY A 24 -2.51 -20.42 -1.12
C GLY A 24 -3.79 -19.71 -0.67
N ILE A 25 -4.08 -18.51 -1.17
CA ILE A 25 -5.36 -17.82 -0.93
C ILE A 25 -6.36 -18.28 -1.99
N ASP A 26 -7.37 -19.03 -1.56
CA ASP A 26 -8.48 -19.48 -2.40
C ASP A 26 -9.68 -18.53 -2.28
N LEU A 27 -9.88 -17.70 -3.30
CA LEU A 27 -11.01 -16.75 -3.36
C LEU A 27 -12.37 -17.44 -3.47
N SER A 28 -12.45 -18.70 -3.91
CA SER A 28 -13.72 -19.41 -4.06
C SER A 28 -14.39 -19.72 -2.71
N THR A 29 -13.64 -19.61 -1.61
CA THR A 29 -14.16 -19.71 -0.24
C THR A 29 -15.02 -18.51 0.16
N LEU A 30 -14.97 -17.41 -0.61
CA LEU A 30 -15.76 -16.20 -0.38
C LEU A 30 -16.95 -16.15 -1.35
N PRO A 31 -18.09 -15.56 -0.92
CA PRO A 31 -19.19 -15.28 -1.83
C PRO A 31 -18.74 -14.31 -2.93
N GLU A 32 -19.31 -14.42 -4.14
CA GLU A 32 -18.88 -13.62 -5.29
C GLU A 32 -19.16 -12.13 -5.11
N ASN A 33 -20.39 -11.78 -4.70
CA ASN A 33 -20.85 -10.40 -4.50
C ASN A 33 -22.04 -10.42 -3.54
N ASP A 34 -21.76 -10.38 -2.24
CA ASP A 34 -22.77 -10.39 -1.18
C ASP A 34 -22.54 -9.21 -0.24
N PRO A 35 -23.36 -8.14 -0.31
CA PRO A 35 -23.19 -6.97 0.53
C PRO A 35 -23.43 -7.24 2.03
N ALA A 36 -24.15 -8.32 2.38
CA ALA A 36 -24.37 -8.70 3.77
C ALA A 36 -23.19 -9.50 4.34
N ALA A 37 -22.36 -10.11 3.49
CA ALA A 37 -21.14 -10.76 3.93
C ALA A 37 -20.14 -9.72 4.46
N PRO A 38 -19.36 -10.03 5.50
CA PRO A 38 -18.26 -9.16 5.94
C PRO A 38 -17.23 -8.89 4.83
N MET A 39 -17.06 -9.85 3.92
CA MET A 39 -16.19 -9.75 2.76
C MET A 39 -16.73 -10.63 1.62
N ASP A 40 -16.53 -10.20 0.37
CA ASP A 40 -16.83 -10.95 -0.85
C ASP A 40 -15.67 -10.82 -1.86
N GLN A 41 -15.70 -11.62 -2.92
CA GLN A 41 -14.66 -11.62 -3.94
C GLN A 41 -14.54 -10.25 -4.62
N ALA A 42 -15.65 -9.59 -4.93
CA ALA A 42 -15.65 -8.28 -5.58
C ALA A 42 -14.90 -7.22 -4.76
N ARG A 43 -15.15 -7.14 -3.45
CA ARG A 43 -14.49 -6.21 -2.52
C ARG A 43 -13.02 -6.56 -2.32
N VAL A 44 -12.67 -7.85 -2.24
CA VAL A 44 -11.26 -8.28 -2.17
C VAL A 44 -10.49 -7.82 -3.40
N MET A 45 -11.02 -8.08 -4.60
CA MET A 45 -10.38 -7.68 -5.86
C MET A 45 -10.27 -6.15 -5.96
N ALA A 46 -11.33 -5.42 -5.60
CA ALA A 46 -11.31 -3.95 -5.60
C ALA A 46 -10.25 -3.39 -4.64
N ASN A 47 -10.15 -3.93 -3.42
CA ASN A 47 -9.16 -3.53 -2.43
C ASN A 47 -7.74 -3.83 -2.94
N ALA A 48 -7.48 -5.04 -3.42
CA ALA A 48 -6.19 -5.44 -3.94
C ALA A 48 -5.71 -4.55 -5.10
N ARG A 49 -6.61 -4.19 -6.03
CA ARG A 49 -6.29 -3.21 -7.10
C ARG A 49 -5.90 -1.85 -6.53
N SER A 50 -6.64 -1.37 -5.52
CA SER A 50 -6.34 -0.09 -4.86
C SER A 50 -4.98 -0.13 -4.18
N THR A 51 -4.66 -1.20 -3.46
CA THR A 51 -3.37 -1.36 -2.77
C THR A 51 -2.21 -1.35 -3.75
N ILE A 52 -2.26 -2.13 -4.83
CA ILE A 52 -1.19 -2.18 -5.83
C ILE A 52 -0.96 -0.80 -6.45
N ARG A 53 -2.02 -0.04 -6.72
CA ARG A 53 -1.91 1.33 -7.25
C ARG A 53 -1.25 2.27 -6.25
N GLN A 54 -1.63 2.20 -4.97
CA GLN A 54 -1.02 3.01 -3.91
C GLN A 54 0.45 2.64 -3.66
N GLU A 55 0.82 1.37 -3.76
CA GLU A 55 2.21 0.93 -3.63
C GLU A 55 3.12 1.57 -4.69
N VAL A 56 2.61 1.79 -5.91
CA VAL A 56 3.34 2.51 -6.95
C VAL A 56 3.59 3.96 -6.54
N ASP A 57 2.57 4.64 -6.00
CA ASP A 57 2.70 6.01 -5.51
C ASP A 57 3.73 6.11 -4.39
N TYR A 58 3.69 5.18 -3.42
CA TYR A 58 4.67 5.13 -2.33
C TYR A 58 6.07 4.80 -2.81
N SER A 59 6.21 3.91 -3.79
CA SER A 59 7.53 3.55 -4.36
C SER A 59 8.16 4.70 -5.13
N ASN A 60 7.34 5.60 -5.69
CA ASN A 60 7.79 6.79 -6.40
C ASN A 60 8.01 7.99 -5.47
N TYR A 61 7.74 7.86 -4.16
CA TYR A 61 7.94 8.95 -3.22
C TYR A 61 9.43 9.30 -3.11
N VAL A 62 9.75 10.57 -3.34
CA VAL A 62 11.09 11.14 -3.12
C VAL A 62 10.98 12.15 -1.98
N PRO A 63 11.63 11.92 -0.83
CA PRO A 63 11.57 12.86 0.28
C PRO A 63 12.25 14.17 -0.10
N ASP A 64 11.54 15.28 0.10
CA ASP A 64 12.15 16.61 0.03
C ASP A 64 12.95 16.86 1.33
N GLN A 65 14.27 16.74 1.22
CA GLN A 65 15.17 16.94 2.36
C GLN A 65 15.22 18.41 2.84
N GLN A 66 14.79 19.37 2.02
CA GLN A 66 14.73 20.78 2.43
C GLN A 66 13.42 21.09 3.16
N ALA A 67 12.29 20.48 2.77
CA ALA A 67 11.02 20.57 3.49
C ALA A 67 11.02 19.76 4.80
N HIS A 68 11.84 18.71 4.89
CA HIS A 68 11.98 17.84 6.06
C HIS A 68 13.42 17.83 6.59
N ALA A 69 13.99 19.02 6.80
CA ALA A 69 15.34 19.16 7.34
C ALA A 69 15.47 18.37 8.65
N ALA A 70 16.58 17.65 8.79
CA ALA A 70 16.91 16.97 10.03
C ALA A 70 16.90 18.00 11.17
N VAL A 71 16.07 17.74 12.19
CA VAL A 71 16.01 18.61 13.37
C VAL A 71 17.39 18.61 14.01
N LEU A 72 18.04 19.78 14.06
CA LEU A 72 19.31 19.94 14.75
C LEU A 72 19.12 19.63 16.24
N TYR A 73 19.99 18.79 16.79
CA TYR A 73 19.94 18.42 18.20
C TYR A 73 20.14 19.64 19.11
N PRO A 74 19.45 19.71 20.26
CA PRO A 74 18.47 18.74 20.74
C PRO A 74 17.12 18.91 20.05
N ALA A 75 16.58 17.81 19.53
CA ALA A 75 15.25 17.83 18.94
C ALA A 75 14.19 18.13 20.02
N PRO A 76 13.09 18.87 19.72
CA PRO A 76 12.10 19.29 20.71
C PRO A 76 11.55 18.14 21.58
N PHE A 77 11.47 16.94 21.02
CA PHE A 77 11.02 15.73 21.73
C PHE A 77 12.08 15.16 22.70
N ALA A 78 13.37 15.40 22.48
CA ALA A 78 14.43 15.02 23.41
C ALA A 78 14.41 15.84 24.71
N VAL A 79 13.84 17.06 24.66
CA VAL A 79 13.58 17.88 25.86
C VAL A 79 12.45 17.27 26.70
N TRP A 80 11.45 16.66 26.06
CA TRP A 80 10.33 16.03 26.74
C TRP A 80 10.67 14.65 27.33
N THR A 81 11.53 13.86 26.68
CA THR A 81 11.97 12.54 27.20
C THR A 81 13.04 12.63 28.29
N GLY A 82 13.64 13.81 28.51
CA GLY A 82 14.70 14.00 29.50
C GLY A 82 16.02 13.31 29.17
N GLU A 83 16.16 12.79 27.94
CA GLU A 83 17.37 12.10 27.47
C GLU A 83 18.54 13.07 27.24
N TYR A 84 18.28 14.37 27.13
CA TYR A 84 19.32 15.39 27.01
C TYR A 84 19.84 15.81 28.39
N LYS A 85 21.09 15.43 28.69
CA LYS A 85 21.87 15.94 29.83
C LYS A 85 23.14 16.61 29.27
N PRO A 86 23.38 17.91 29.56
CA PRO A 86 24.53 18.65 29.04
C PRO A 86 25.87 18.10 29.55
#